data_AF-A0A1G0IB12-F1
#
_entry.id   AF-A0A1G0IB12-F1
#
_cell.length_a   1.000
_cell.length_b   1.000
_cell.length_c   1.000
_cell.angle_alpha   90.00
_cell.angle_beta   90.00
_cell.angle_gamma   90.00
#
_symmetry.space_group_name_H-M   'P 1'
#
loop_
_entity.id
_entity.type
_entity.pdbx_description
1 polymer ?
#
loop_
_entity_poly.entity_id
_entity_poly.type
_entity_poly.pdbx_seq_one_letter_code
_entity_poly.pdbx_strand_id
1 'polypeptide(L)'
;MDWIYTYLHSFYKDLTTATGVNNLIFPHTAMPDIMAPYQGDQALVPHPMYDWLGHVEWYDAVVLMHQGSMTPEEFDVLTTDITNFLAYASEPYHQSQEHIGYWVIGFLCILFVFIYFLKREYWKDVKRYKK
;
A
#
# COMPACT_ATOMS: atom_id res chain seq x y z
N MET A 1 -1.06 1.87 -2.31
CA MET A 1 -1.85 1.30 -3.42
C MET A 1 -1.34 -0.07 -3.79
N ASP A 2 -0.03 -0.24 -3.75
CA ASP A 2 0.73 -1.46 -4.07
C ASP A 2 0.19 -2.73 -3.41
N TRP A 3 -0.26 -2.67 -2.15
CA TRP A 3 -0.80 -3.85 -1.47
C TRP A 3 -2.01 -4.48 -2.18
N ILE A 4 -2.99 -3.67 -2.64
CA ILE A 4 -4.18 -4.21 -3.34
C ILE A 4 -3.78 -4.75 -4.70
N TYR A 5 -2.90 -4.03 -5.40
CA TYR A 5 -2.37 -4.44 -6.70
C TYR A 5 -1.69 -5.81 -6.58
N THR A 6 -0.76 -5.94 -5.64
CA THR A 6 -0.07 -7.21 -5.41
C THR A 6 -1.02 -8.29 -4.89
N TYR A 7 -2.00 -7.94 -4.06
CA TYR A 7 -3.00 -8.91 -3.58
C TYR A 7 -3.79 -9.52 -4.74
N LEU A 8 -4.26 -8.71 -5.69
CA LEU A 8 -4.97 -9.20 -6.87
C LEU A 8 -4.07 -10.02 -7.81
N HIS A 9 -2.78 -9.73 -7.85
CA HIS A 9 -1.82 -10.41 -8.73
C HIS A 9 -1.20 -11.70 -8.18
N SER A 10 -1.30 -11.95 -6.87
CA SER A 10 -0.55 -13.00 -6.18
C SER A 10 -1.39 -14.21 -5.77
N PHE A 11 -2.52 -14.42 -6.46
CA PHE A 11 -3.30 -15.63 -6.33
C PHE A 11 -2.59 -16.82 -7.00
N TYR A 12 -2.65 -17.98 -6.37
CA TYR A 12 -2.11 -19.21 -6.94
C TYR A 12 -3.00 -20.39 -6.60
N LYS A 13 -2.92 -21.43 -7.41
CA LYS A 13 -3.71 -22.64 -7.25
C LYS A 13 -3.23 -23.45 -6.04
N ASP A 14 -4.14 -23.71 -5.11
CA ASP A 14 -3.88 -24.49 -3.91
C ASP A 14 -5.12 -25.34 -3.59
N LEU A 15 -5.07 -26.63 -3.92
CA LEU A 15 -6.19 -27.55 -3.73
C LEU A 15 -6.45 -27.92 -2.26
N THR A 16 -5.61 -27.44 -1.33
CA THR A 16 -5.81 -27.67 0.10
C THR A 16 -6.77 -26.66 0.73
N THR A 17 -7.01 -25.51 0.08
CA THR A 17 -7.95 -24.50 0.55
C THR A 17 -9.37 -24.77 0.07
N ALA A 18 -10.36 -24.21 0.79
CA ALA A 18 -11.78 -24.39 0.44
C ALA A 18 -12.16 -23.79 -0.91
N THR A 19 -11.47 -22.73 -1.34
CA THR A 19 -11.68 -22.04 -2.62
C THR A 19 -10.86 -22.63 -3.77
N GLY A 20 -9.89 -23.52 -3.48
CA GLY A 20 -8.97 -24.08 -4.46
C GLY A 20 -7.84 -23.14 -4.89
N VAL A 21 -7.76 -21.96 -4.27
CA VAL A 21 -6.73 -20.94 -4.49
C VAL A 21 -6.25 -20.37 -3.16
N ASN A 22 -5.07 -19.80 -3.15
CA ASN A 22 -4.46 -19.14 -2.00
C ASN A 22 -3.67 -17.91 -2.47
N ASN A 23 -3.17 -17.08 -1.55
CA ASN A 23 -2.54 -15.81 -1.85
C ASN A 23 -1.20 -15.66 -1.11
N LEU A 24 -0.21 -15.02 -1.73
CA LEU A 24 1.12 -14.83 -1.14
C LEU A 24 1.13 -13.81 0.01
N ILE A 25 0.38 -12.72 -0.12
CA ILE A 25 0.36 -11.66 0.91
C ILE A 25 -0.61 -11.99 2.04
N PHE A 26 -1.72 -12.65 1.71
CA PHE A 26 -2.74 -13.04 2.68
C PHE A 26 -3.01 -14.55 2.65
N PRO A 27 -2.21 -15.34 3.39
CA PRO A 27 -2.34 -16.79 3.42
C PRO A 27 -3.71 -17.24 3.91
N HIS A 28 -4.21 -18.33 3.33
CA HIS A 28 -5.51 -18.92 3.63
C HIS A 28 -6.68 -17.94 3.44
N THR A 29 -6.59 -17.12 2.40
CA THR A 29 -7.68 -16.22 2.03
C THR A 29 -8.99 -16.99 1.81
N ALA A 30 -10.07 -16.49 2.41
CA ALA A 30 -11.42 -17.01 2.20
C ALA A 30 -12.03 -16.51 0.87
N MET A 31 -11.38 -15.53 0.23
CA MET A 31 -11.84 -14.96 -1.02
C MET A 31 -11.43 -15.87 -2.19
N PRO A 32 -12.35 -16.26 -3.08
CA PRO A 32 -11.97 -16.89 -4.33
C PRO A 32 -11.25 -15.88 -5.23
N ASP A 33 -10.47 -16.39 -6.19
CA ASP A 33 -9.86 -15.54 -7.20
C ASP A 33 -10.94 -15.10 -8.20
N ILE A 34 -11.35 -13.83 -8.09
CA ILE A 34 -12.35 -13.20 -8.96
C ILE A 34 -11.76 -12.91 -10.34
N MET A 35 -10.44 -12.71 -10.42
CA MET A 35 -9.73 -12.33 -11.63
C MET A 35 -9.23 -13.52 -12.45
N ALA A 36 -9.36 -14.75 -11.93
CA ALA A 36 -8.97 -15.99 -12.59
C ALA A 36 -9.42 -16.10 -14.07
N PRO A 37 -10.66 -15.70 -14.48
CA PRO A 37 -11.06 -15.77 -15.89
C PRO A 37 -10.27 -14.83 -16.82
N TYR A 38 -9.67 -13.78 -16.28
CA TYR A 38 -8.92 -12.77 -17.02
C TYR A 38 -7.43 -13.05 -17.00
N GLN A 39 -6.86 -13.24 -15.80
CA GLN A 39 -5.45 -13.51 -15.59
C GLN A 39 -5.07 -14.93 -16.02
N GLY A 40 -5.89 -15.92 -15.64
CA GLY A 40 -5.63 -17.34 -15.80
C GLY A 40 -5.09 -18.02 -14.54
N ASP A 41 -4.74 -19.31 -14.67
CA ASP A 41 -4.28 -20.11 -13.53
C ASP A 41 -2.78 -19.88 -13.27
N GLN A 42 -2.44 -19.46 -12.06
CA GLN A 42 -1.06 -19.34 -11.59
C GLN A 42 -0.67 -20.47 -10.63
N ALA A 43 0.63 -20.80 -10.62
CA ALA A 43 1.22 -21.77 -9.70
C ALA A 43 2.42 -21.16 -8.97
N LEU A 44 2.70 -21.66 -7.77
CA LEU A 44 3.87 -21.26 -7.00
C LEU A 44 5.16 -21.78 -7.63
N VAL A 45 6.16 -20.92 -7.68
CA VAL A 45 7.53 -21.28 -8.05
C VAL A 45 8.20 -21.94 -6.84
N PRO A 46 8.75 -23.16 -6.98
CA PRO A 46 9.35 -23.88 -5.84
C PRO A 46 10.67 -23.24 -5.35
N HIS A 47 11.36 -22.50 -6.22
CA HIS A 47 12.59 -21.76 -5.92
C HIS A 47 12.48 -20.35 -6.51
N PRO A 48 11.86 -19.40 -5.79
CA PRO A 48 11.79 -18.01 -6.26
C PRO A 48 13.20 -17.39 -6.31
N MET A 49 13.39 -16.44 -7.22
CA MET A 49 14.62 -15.67 -7.27
C MET A 49 14.65 -14.68 -6.11
N TYR A 50 15.78 -14.62 -5.40
CA TYR A 50 16.01 -13.65 -4.34
C TYR A 50 16.76 -12.46 -4.92
N ASP A 51 16.41 -11.26 -4.47
CA ASP A 51 17.23 -10.09 -4.72
C ASP A 51 18.56 -10.18 -3.94
N TRP A 52 19.45 -9.20 -4.15
CA TRP A 52 20.72 -9.10 -3.42
C TRP A 52 20.56 -8.98 -1.90
N LEU A 53 19.40 -8.52 -1.41
CA LEU A 53 19.07 -8.32 0.00
C LEU A 53 18.35 -9.54 0.61
N GLY A 54 18.05 -10.57 -0.19
CA GLY A 54 17.32 -11.77 0.25
C GLY A 54 15.80 -11.61 0.29
N HIS A 55 15.23 -10.61 -0.38
CA HIS A 55 13.79 -10.44 -0.55
C HIS A 55 13.29 -11.19 -1.79
N VAL A 56 12.05 -11.69 -1.70
CA VAL A 56 11.34 -12.31 -2.81
C VAL A 56 10.17 -11.40 -3.17
N GLU A 57 10.16 -10.94 -4.40
CA GLU A 57 9.03 -10.22 -4.94
C GLU A 57 7.94 -11.19 -5.38
N TRP A 58 6.69 -10.73 -5.33
CA TRP A 58 5.54 -11.57 -5.63
C TRP A 58 5.58 -12.12 -7.06
N TYR A 59 6.10 -11.35 -8.03
CA TYR A 59 6.17 -11.73 -9.43
C TYR A 59 7.23 -12.82 -9.71
N ASP A 60 8.20 -13.00 -8.81
CA ASP A 60 9.18 -14.09 -8.87
C ASP A 60 8.69 -15.38 -8.20
N ALA A 61 7.61 -15.28 -7.41
CA ALA A 61 7.04 -16.38 -6.65
C ALA A 61 5.85 -17.08 -7.34
N VAL A 62 5.22 -16.46 -8.34
CA VAL A 62 4.13 -17.06 -9.13
C VAL A 62 4.46 -17.10 -10.62
N VAL A 63 4.07 -18.18 -11.28
CA VAL A 63 4.17 -18.34 -12.75
C VAL A 63 2.80 -18.65 -13.32
N LEU A 64 2.48 -18.00 -14.44
CA LEU A 64 1.26 -18.24 -15.19
C LEU A 64 1.36 -19.60 -15.92
N MET A 65 0.47 -20.52 -15.58
CA MET A 65 0.42 -21.86 -16.16
C MET A 65 -0.55 -21.95 -17.34
N HIS A 66 -1.71 -21.30 -17.19
CA HIS A 66 -2.72 -21.23 -18.24
C HIS A 66 -3.15 -19.78 -18.39
N GLN A 67 -3.02 -19.23 -19.61
CA GLN A 67 -3.43 -17.87 -19.88
C GLN A 67 -4.96 -17.76 -19.87
N GLY A 68 -5.48 -16.74 -19.19
CA GLY A 68 -6.90 -16.39 -19.20
C GLY A 68 -7.31 -15.68 -20.49
N SER A 69 -8.38 -14.88 -20.39
CA SER A 69 -8.88 -14.09 -21.53
C SER A 69 -8.04 -12.86 -21.87
N MET A 70 -7.13 -12.43 -20.98
CA MET A 70 -6.25 -11.27 -21.18
C MET A 70 -4.78 -11.68 -21.27
N THR A 71 -3.95 -10.84 -21.89
CA THR A 71 -2.48 -11.00 -21.76
C THR A 71 -2.00 -10.54 -20.39
N PRO A 72 -0.81 -10.99 -19.92
CA PRO A 72 -0.24 -10.52 -18.67
C PRO A 72 -0.12 -8.98 -18.62
N GLU A 73 0.22 -8.35 -19.73
CA GLU A 73 0.34 -6.90 -19.84
C GLU A 73 -1.02 -6.20 -19.77
N GLU A 74 -2.04 -6.75 -20.45
CA GLU A 74 -3.41 -6.22 -20.38
C GLU A 74 -3.98 -6.33 -18.96
N PHE A 75 -3.72 -7.45 -18.29
CA PHE A 75 -4.16 -7.67 -16.92
C PHE A 75 -3.47 -6.73 -15.92
N ASP A 76 -2.18 -6.48 -16.12
CA ASP A 76 -1.39 -5.52 -15.33
C ASP A 76 -1.95 -4.09 -15.44
N VAL A 77 -2.24 -3.65 -16.66
CA VAL A 77 -2.86 -2.34 -16.91
C VAL A 77 -4.23 -2.25 -16.23
N LEU A 78 -5.07 -3.27 -16.38
CA LEU A 78 -6.40 -3.31 -15.77
C LEU A 78 -6.34 -3.25 -14.24
N THR A 79 -5.44 -4.02 -13.63
CA THR A 79 -5.28 -4.04 -12.17
C THR A 79 -4.73 -2.71 -11.66
N THR A 80 -3.80 -2.11 -12.40
CA THR A 80 -3.28 -0.76 -12.12
C THR A 80 -4.41 0.28 -12.18
N ASP A 81 -5.25 0.25 -13.21
CA ASP A 81 -6.36 1.20 -13.35
C ASP A 81 -7.41 1.04 -12.24
N ILE A 82 -7.77 -0.20 -11.86
CA ILE A 82 -8.72 -0.45 -10.77
C ILE A 82 -8.14 0.02 -9.44
N THR A 83 -6.87 -0.25 -9.16
CA THR A 83 -6.24 0.18 -7.91
C THR A 83 -6.08 1.69 -7.84
N ASN A 84 -5.72 2.34 -8.96
CA ASN A 84 -5.72 3.80 -9.07
C ASN A 84 -7.12 4.40 -8.90
N PHE A 85 -8.15 3.74 -9.42
CA PHE A 85 -9.53 4.17 -9.21
C PHE A 85 -9.94 4.05 -7.74
N LEU A 86 -9.67 2.91 -7.09
CA LEU A 86 -9.95 2.69 -5.67
C LEU A 86 -9.17 3.65 -4.77
N ALA A 87 -7.93 3.94 -5.13
CA ALA A 87 -7.09 4.95 -4.50
C ALA A 87 -7.78 6.31 -4.48
N TYR A 88 -8.19 6.76 -5.67
CA TYR A 88 -8.88 8.02 -5.85
C TYR A 88 -10.24 8.06 -5.14
N ALA A 89 -11.02 6.97 -5.23
CA ALA A 89 -12.33 6.87 -4.59
C ALA A 89 -12.25 6.91 -3.05
N SER A 90 -11.16 6.37 -2.49
CA SER A 90 -10.90 6.40 -1.05
C SER A 90 -10.48 7.80 -0.58
N GLU A 91 -9.85 8.60 -1.46
CA GLU A 91 -9.35 9.93 -1.13
C GLU A 91 -9.55 10.96 -2.27
N PRO A 92 -10.80 11.37 -2.55
CA PRO A 92 -11.10 12.22 -3.70
C PRO A 92 -10.54 13.65 -3.61
N TYR A 93 -10.14 14.09 -2.41
CA TYR A 93 -9.68 15.47 -2.13
C TYR A 93 -8.16 15.58 -1.89
N HIS A 94 -7.36 14.55 -2.20
CA HIS A 94 -5.93 14.49 -1.88
C HIS A 94 -5.17 15.79 -2.23
N GLN A 95 -5.35 16.32 -3.44
CA GLN A 95 -4.67 17.55 -3.89
C GLN A 95 -5.05 18.80 -3.07
N SER A 96 -6.31 18.90 -2.63
CA SER A 96 -6.76 20.04 -1.79
C SER A 96 -6.25 19.93 -0.37
N GLN A 97 -6.12 18.71 0.17
CA GLN A 97 -5.61 18.47 1.51
C GLN A 97 -4.11 18.83 1.62
N GLU A 98 -3.30 18.45 0.63
CA GLU A 98 -1.87 18.79 0.62
C GLU A 98 -1.64 20.30 0.62
N HIS A 99 -2.39 21.05 -0.21
CA HIS A 99 -2.25 22.49 -0.29
C HIS A 99 -2.56 23.18 1.05
N ILE A 100 -3.65 22.78 1.72
CA ILE A 100 -4.04 23.32 3.03
C ILE A 100 -3.01 22.90 4.09
N GLY A 101 -2.49 21.68 4.03
CA GLY A 101 -1.47 21.16 4.95
C GLY A 101 -0.22 22.03 5.01
N TYR A 102 0.31 22.46 3.85
CA TYR A 102 1.46 23.36 3.81
C TYR A 102 1.20 24.71 4.51
N TRP A 103 0.02 25.29 4.31
CA TRP A 103 -0.37 26.54 5.00
C TRP A 103 -0.51 26.35 6.51
N VAL A 104 -1.10 25.24 6.94
CA VAL A 104 -1.27 24.91 8.37
C VAL A 104 0.09 24.71 9.03
N ILE A 105 1.02 23.97 8.41
CA ILE A 105 2.39 23.78 8.93
C ILE A 105 3.11 25.13 9.04
N GLY A 106 3.02 25.98 8.02
CA GLY A 106 3.61 27.32 8.05
C GLY A 106 3.07 28.16 9.21
N PHE A 107 1.75 28.18 9.38
CA PHE A 107 1.10 28.87 10.50
C PHE A 107 1.54 28.32 11.86
N LEU A 108 1.57 27.00 12.03
CA LEU A 108 1.98 26.35 13.28
C LEU A 108 3.45 26.63 13.61
N CYS A 109 4.35 26.67 12.63
CA CYS A 109 5.75 27.04 12.83
C CYS A 109 5.89 28.48 13.35
N ILE A 110 5.16 29.43 12.76
CA ILE A 110 5.17 30.84 13.19
C ILE A 110 4.59 30.96 14.61
N LEU A 111 3.44 30.33 14.85
CA LEU A 111 2.80 30.31 16.16
C LEU A 111 3.71 29.70 17.22
N PHE A 112 4.43 28.62 16.88
CA PHE A 112 5.39 27.96 17.77
C PHE A 112 6.50 28.90 18.21
N VAL A 113 7.03 29.75 17.33
CA VAL A 113 8.03 30.78 17.68
C VAL A 113 7.47 31.78 18.69
N PHE A 114 6.24 32.26 18.49
CA PHE A 114 5.59 33.18 19.43
C PHE A 114 5.33 32.53 20.79
N ILE A 115 4.80 31.31 20.80
CA ILE A 115 4.57 30.54 22.03
C ILE A 115 5.90 30.26 22.74
N TYR A 116 6.96 29.95 22.00
CA TYR A 116 8.29 29.73 22.58
C TYR A 116 8.81 31.00 23.29
N PHE A 117 8.65 32.18 22.68
CA PHE A 117 9.01 33.43 23.33
C PHE A 117 8.12 33.76 24.53
N LEU A 118 6.81 33.55 24.43
CA LEU A 118 5.88 33.73 25.53
C LEU A 118 6.26 32.84 26.72
N LYS A 119 6.46 31.55 26.47
CA LYS A 119 6.94 30.56 27.46
C LYS A 119 8.26 31.01 28.10
N ARG A 120 9.19 31.53 27.30
CA ARG A 120 10.48 32.03 27.79
C ARG A 120 10.28 33.18 28.78
N GLU A 121 9.35 34.09 28.52
CA GLU A 121 9.06 35.23 29.39
C GLU A 121 8.38 34.79 30.69
N TYR A 122 7.29 34.03 30.61
CA TYR A 122 6.56 33.54 31.80
C TYR A 122 7.45 32.70 32.74
N TRP A 123 8.38 31.92 32.20
CA TRP A 123 9.30 31.14 33.03
C TRP A 123 10.44 31.95 33.65
N LYS A 124 10.65 33.21 33.26
CA LYS A 124 11.59 34.07 34.00
C LYS A 124 11.11 34.33 35.41
N ASP A 125 9.81 34.60 35.62
CA ASP A 125 9.26 34.91 36.94
C ASP A 125 9.31 33.71 37.89
N VAL A 126 9.00 32.51 37.41
CA VAL A 126 9.13 31.27 38.20
C VAL A 126 10.58 31.00 38.59
N LYS A 127 11.53 31.24 37.68
CA LYS A 127 12.97 31.03 37.97
C LYS A 127 13.53 32.09 38.93
N ARG A 128 13.00 33.32 38.90
CA ARG A 128 13.42 34.42 39.77
C ARG A 128 13.01 34.21 41.22
N TYR A 129 11.91 33.50 41.47
CA TYR A 129 11.41 33.19 42.83
C TYR A 129 12.09 31.96 43.46
N LYS A 130 12.76 31.11 42.67
CA LYS A 130 13.49 29.92 43.15
C LYS A 130 14.95 30.19 43.55
N LYS A 131 15.40 31.44 43.52
CA LYS A 131 16.76 31.87 43.83
C LYS A 131 16.74 32.84 45.01
#